data_AF-A0AAX2IB01-F1
#
_entry.id   AF-A0AAX2IB01-F1
#
_cell.length_a   1.000
_cell.length_b   1.000
_cell.length_c   1.000
_cell.angle_alpha   90.00
_cell.angle_beta   90.00
_cell.angle_gamma   90.00
#
_symmetry.space_group_name_H-M   'P 1'
#
loop_
_entity.id
_entity.type
_entity.pdbx_description
1 polymer ?
#
loop_
_entity_poly.entity_id
_entity_poly.type
_entity_poly.pdbx_seq_one_letter_code
_entity_poly.pdbx_strand_id
1 'polypeptide(L)'
;MLIVALGAHLLFFLLGLIASNRGGMGFAEDFWALPFEIYRIGLIVFFVKWLMDLYRFNAFNWFYPNSPLKLFGTFVLFFLVTLSVIGLPVSFALGVLCTSSFAGTEISDLTDIHLFITKAPFSLFALGIALIIFCVYITKLRTFLLTIVFTSILALILAMLCIIIAIVGNIDFQLVVWIYLFAYFAVAIASVIGAPLLPKLYSGILICFSLLLFPAAIFTIALLKVGIDQFSQSLYYQLLAVAFLFIFLYNYHIQQWKAMPE
;
A
#
# COMPACT_ATOMS: atom_id res chain seq x y z
N MET A 1 4.00 -17.56 -8.30
CA MET A 1 3.70 -16.13 -8.51
C MET A 1 4.96 -15.27 -8.61
N LEU A 2 5.85 -15.25 -7.61
CA LEU A 2 7.11 -14.50 -7.71
C LEU A 2 8.00 -14.91 -8.90
N ILE A 3 8.06 -16.21 -9.24
CA ILE A 3 8.77 -16.69 -10.44
C ILE A 3 8.16 -16.13 -11.74
N VAL A 4 6.83 -16.01 -11.80
CA VAL A 4 6.13 -15.44 -12.95
C VAL A 4 6.41 -13.94 -13.03
N ALA A 5 6.40 -13.24 -11.88
CA ALA A 5 6.78 -11.84 -11.80
C ALA A 5 8.22 -11.62 -12.26
N LEU A 6 9.16 -12.49 -11.87
CA LEU A 6 10.55 -12.45 -12.35
C LEU A 6 10.63 -12.59 -13.89
N GLY A 7 9.89 -13.53 -14.47
CA GLY A 7 9.78 -13.66 -15.93
C GLY A 7 9.22 -12.40 -16.60
N ALA A 8 8.23 -11.76 -15.98
CA ALA A 8 7.68 -10.49 -16.44
C ALA A 8 8.72 -9.35 -16.34
N HIS A 9 9.49 -9.25 -15.25
CA HIS A 9 10.56 -8.27 -15.12
C HIS A 9 11.63 -8.44 -16.21
N LEU A 10 12.03 -9.67 -16.52
CA LEU A 10 12.96 -9.97 -17.61
C LEU A 10 12.38 -9.55 -18.96
N LEU A 11 11.12 -9.87 -19.24
CA LEU A 11 10.44 -9.46 -20.47
C LEU A 11 10.40 -7.94 -20.61
N PHE A 12 9.99 -7.22 -19.56
CA PHE A 12 9.90 -5.76 -19.57
C PHE A 12 11.28 -5.11 -19.74
N PHE A 13 12.32 -5.67 -19.11
CA PHE A 13 13.69 -5.24 -19.32
C PHE A 13 14.15 -5.41 -20.78
N LEU A 14 13.90 -6.58 -21.38
CA LEU A 14 14.21 -6.83 -22.80
C LEU A 14 13.45 -5.90 -23.74
N LEU A 15 12.17 -5.61 -23.45
CA LEU A 15 11.38 -4.64 -24.21
C LEU A 15 11.98 -3.23 -24.14
N GLY A 16 12.50 -2.82 -22.99
CA GLY A 16 13.23 -1.56 -22.82
C GLY A 16 14.47 -1.47 -23.71
N LEU A 17 15.27 -2.55 -23.78
CA LEU A 17 16.43 -2.62 -24.67
C LEU A 17 16.04 -2.45 -26.14
N ILE A 18 14.97 -3.13 -26.58
CA ILE A 18 14.48 -3.06 -27.97
C ILE A 18 13.98 -1.64 -28.29
N ALA A 19 13.24 -1.01 -27.37
CA ALA A 19 12.70 0.33 -27.55
C ALA A 19 13.81 1.37 -27.73
N SER A 20 14.88 1.28 -26.92
CA SER A 20 16.01 2.20 -27.01
C SER A 20 16.74 2.13 -28.35
N ASN A 21 16.95 0.94 -28.91
CA ASN A 21 17.58 0.75 -30.23
C ASN A 21 16.79 1.36 -31.40
N ARG A 22 15.52 1.74 -31.22
CA ARG A 22 14.65 2.28 -32.28
C ARG A 22 14.44 3.79 -32.23
N GLY A 23 15.16 4.52 -31.37
CA GLY A 23 15.03 5.97 -31.25
C GLY A 23 15.12 6.51 -29.82
N GLY A 24 15.59 5.71 -28.86
CA GLY A 24 15.84 6.17 -27.50
C GLY A 24 14.59 6.66 -26.75
N MET A 25 14.80 7.66 -25.90
CA MET A 25 13.76 8.20 -25.01
C MET A 25 12.67 8.96 -25.78
N GLY A 26 12.96 9.56 -26.95
CA GLY A 26 11.94 10.20 -27.80
C GLY A 26 10.91 9.23 -28.37
N PHE A 27 11.33 8.03 -28.80
CA PHE A 27 10.40 6.96 -29.17
C PHE A 27 9.65 6.40 -27.95
N ALA A 28 10.31 6.38 -26.79
CA ALA A 28 9.65 6.01 -25.54
C ALA A 28 8.59 7.04 -25.17
N GLU A 29 8.88 8.36 -25.23
CA GLU A 29 8.04 9.56 -24.97
C GLU A 29 6.71 9.52 -25.74
N ASP A 30 6.78 9.34 -27.06
CA ASP A 30 5.59 9.18 -27.91
C ASP A 30 4.79 7.91 -27.57
N PHE A 31 5.46 6.88 -27.04
CA PHE A 31 4.83 5.65 -26.60
C PHE A 31 4.44 5.66 -25.13
N TRP A 32 4.79 6.61 -24.24
CA TRP A 32 4.67 6.43 -22.77
C TRP A 32 3.28 5.97 -22.32
N ALA A 33 2.23 6.40 -23.02
CA ALA A 33 0.87 5.94 -22.77
C ALA A 33 0.71 4.42 -22.99
N LEU A 34 1.27 3.84 -24.06
CA LEU A 34 1.03 2.45 -24.47
C LEU A 34 1.66 1.39 -23.54
N PRO A 35 2.95 1.45 -23.12
CA PRO A 35 3.49 0.59 -22.09
C PRO A 35 2.78 0.76 -20.74
N PHE A 36 2.31 1.97 -20.40
CA PHE A 36 1.51 2.19 -19.19
C PHE A 36 0.15 1.51 -19.27
N GLU A 37 -0.50 1.50 -20.45
CA GLU A 37 -1.77 0.79 -20.63
C GLU A 37 -1.63 -0.72 -20.70
N ILE A 38 -0.59 -1.23 -21.35
CA ILE A 38 -0.27 -2.66 -21.34
C ILE A 38 0.13 -3.09 -19.91
N TYR A 39 0.87 -2.25 -19.18
CA TYR A 39 1.18 -2.42 -17.77
C TYR A 39 -0.09 -2.45 -16.92
N ARG A 40 -1.02 -1.50 -17.10
CA ARG A 40 -2.27 -1.42 -16.35
C ARG A 40 -3.12 -2.66 -16.60
N ILE A 41 -3.26 -3.08 -17.85
CA ILE A 41 -4.04 -4.28 -18.23
C ILE A 41 -3.36 -5.54 -17.68
N GLY A 42 -2.03 -5.66 -17.80
CA GLY A 42 -1.27 -6.78 -17.24
C GLY A 42 -1.37 -6.85 -15.72
N LEU A 43 -1.31 -5.70 -15.04
CA LEU A 43 -1.47 -5.55 -13.60
C LEU A 43 -2.88 -5.99 -13.17
N ILE A 44 -3.92 -5.53 -13.87
CA ILE A 44 -5.31 -5.93 -13.60
C ILE A 44 -5.50 -7.43 -13.82
N VAL A 45 -5.04 -8.00 -14.95
CA VAL A 45 -5.20 -9.42 -15.24
C VAL A 45 -4.45 -10.30 -14.25
N PHE A 46 -3.21 -9.93 -13.91
CA PHE A 46 -2.39 -10.65 -12.95
C PHE A 46 -3.00 -10.58 -11.54
N PHE A 47 -3.46 -9.39 -11.14
CA PHE A 47 -4.13 -9.17 -9.86
C PHE A 47 -5.44 -9.94 -9.75
N VAL A 48 -6.28 -9.88 -10.80
CA VAL A 48 -7.55 -10.62 -10.86
C VAL A 48 -7.31 -12.13 -10.83
N LYS A 49 -6.33 -12.63 -11.59
CA LYS A 49 -5.98 -14.06 -11.57
C LYS A 49 -5.53 -14.50 -10.18
N TRP A 50 -4.73 -13.68 -9.51
CA TRP A 50 -4.28 -13.97 -8.16
C TRP A 50 -5.42 -13.92 -7.12
N LEU A 51 -6.34 -12.96 -7.23
CA LEU A 51 -7.57 -12.94 -6.42
C LEU A 51 -8.46 -14.15 -6.68
N MET A 52 -8.61 -14.57 -7.94
CA MET A 52 -9.35 -15.77 -8.32
C MET A 52 -8.72 -17.03 -7.74
N ASP A 53 -7.39 -17.13 -7.72
CA ASP A 53 -6.69 -18.27 -7.13
C ASP A 53 -6.85 -18.28 -5.61
N LEU A 54 -6.76 -17.12 -4.95
CA LEU A 54 -7.06 -16.98 -3.51
C LEU A 54 -8.48 -17.45 -3.16
N TYR A 55 -9.45 -17.14 -4.01
CA TYR A 55 -10.84 -17.57 -3.84
C TYR A 55 -11.03 -19.07 -4.16
N ARG A 56 -10.50 -19.54 -5.29
CA ARG A 56 -10.65 -20.92 -5.81
C ARG A 56 -10.01 -21.97 -4.90
N PHE A 57 -8.86 -21.68 -4.31
CA PHE A 57 -8.20 -22.59 -3.38
C PHE A 57 -8.76 -22.51 -1.96
N ASN A 58 -9.87 -21.79 -1.75
CA ASN A 58 -10.53 -21.65 -0.46
C ASN A 58 -9.55 -21.17 0.63
N ALA A 59 -8.49 -20.42 0.25
CA ALA A 59 -7.44 -19.98 1.17
C ALA A 59 -8.01 -19.05 2.27
N PHE A 60 -9.13 -18.39 1.99
CA PHE A 60 -9.88 -17.61 2.97
C PHE A 60 -10.64 -18.46 4.00
N ASN A 61 -10.96 -19.72 3.68
CA ASN A 61 -11.76 -20.61 4.54
C ASN A 61 -10.92 -21.74 5.18
N TRP A 62 -9.80 -22.16 4.59
CA TRP A 62 -8.99 -23.31 5.05
C TRP A 62 -7.56 -22.95 5.46
N PHE A 63 -7.05 -21.77 5.10
CA PHE A 63 -5.74 -21.32 5.55
C PHE A 63 -5.91 -20.56 6.86
N TYR A 64 -6.08 -21.31 7.96
CA TYR A 64 -5.83 -20.77 9.29
C TYR A 64 -4.31 -20.75 9.51
N PRO A 65 -3.63 -19.59 9.46
CA PRO A 65 -2.26 -19.55 9.94
C PRO A 65 -2.29 -19.85 11.44
N ASN A 66 -1.79 -21.03 11.82
CA ASN A 66 -1.74 -21.48 13.21
C ASN A 66 -0.80 -20.62 14.09
N SER A 67 -0.08 -19.65 13.52
CA SER A 67 0.83 -18.76 14.24
C SER A 67 0.84 -17.32 13.69
N PRO A 68 1.16 -16.31 14.51
CA PRO A 68 1.27 -14.91 14.07
C PRO A 68 2.31 -14.74 12.97
N LEU A 69 3.40 -15.51 13.03
CA LEU A 69 4.49 -15.45 12.06
C LEU A 69 4.05 -15.91 10.67
N LYS A 70 3.21 -16.95 10.57
CA LYS A 70 2.65 -17.39 9.29
C LYS A 70 1.71 -16.32 8.72
N LEU A 71 0.91 -15.69 9.57
CA LEU A 71 0.01 -14.61 9.16
C LEU A 71 0.80 -13.39 8.65
N PHE A 72 1.89 -13.02 9.35
CA PHE A 72 2.82 -12.00 8.88
C PHE A 72 3.47 -12.38 7.55
N GLY A 73 3.93 -13.62 7.41
CA GLY A 73 4.51 -14.12 6.15
C GLY A 73 3.54 -14.01 4.97
N THR A 74 2.24 -14.26 5.20
CA THR A 74 1.20 -14.04 4.18
C THR A 74 1.10 -12.56 3.79
N PHE A 75 1.10 -11.64 4.77
CA PHE A 75 1.13 -10.21 4.48
C PHE A 75 2.38 -9.80 3.68
N VAL A 76 3.56 -10.27 4.08
CA VAL A 76 4.82 -10.00 3.36
C VAL A 76 4.74 -10.52 1.92
N LEU A 77 4.16 -11.70 1.70
CA LEU A 77 3.96 -12.23 0.35
C LEU A 77 3.01 -11.35 -0.47
N PHE A 78 1.89 -10.88 0.12
CA PHE A 78 0.97 -9.96 -0.54
C PHE A 78 1.69 -8.66 -0.94
N PHE A 79 2.50 -8.12 -0.05
CA PHE A 79 3.33 -6.95 -0.32
C PHE A 79 4.33 -7.19 -1.44
N LEU A 80 5.13 -8.28 -1.38
CA LEU A 80 6.15 -8.56 -2.39
C LEU A 80 5.55 -8.81 -3.77
N VAL A 81 4.44 -9.54 -3.86
CA VAL A 81 3.74 -9.76 -5.13
C VAL A 81 3.25 -8.43 -5.69
N THR A 82 2.58 -7.62 -4.87
CA THR A 82 2.06 -6.31 -5.27
C THR A 82 3.19 -5.37 -5.70
N LEU A 83 4.28 -5.32 -4.94
CA LEU A 83 5.47 -4.52 -5.23
C LEU A 83 6.13 -4.95 -6.55
N SER A 84 6.25 -6.26 -6.79
CA SER A 84 6.84 -6.80 -8.02
C SER A 84 6.02 -6.36 -9.24
N VAL A 85 4.70 -6.45 -9.15
CA VAL A 85 3.81 -6.06 -10.26
C VAL A 85 3.88 -4.55 -10.51
N ILE A 86 3.82 -3.72 -9.46
CA ILE A 86 3.93 -2.26 -9.58
C ILE A 86 5.34 -1.82 -10.03
N GLY A 87 6.37 -2.62 -9.75
CA GLY A 87 7.76 -2.36 -10.14
C GLY A 87 8.12 -2.71 -11.58
N LEU A 88 7.22 -3.30 -12.38
CA LEU A 88 7.49 -3.63 -13.78
C LEU A 88 7.94 -2.42 -14.65
N PRO A 89 7.40 -1.20 -14.48
CA PRO A 89 7.86 -0.01 -15.21
C PRO A 89 9.33 0.33 -14.91
N VAL A 90 9.80 0.06 -13.69
CA VAL A 90 11.21 0.26 -13.31
C VAL A 90 12.11 -0.67 -14.13
N SER A 91 11.72 -1.93 -14.32
CA SER A 91 12.50 -2.86 -15.15
C SER A 91 12.55 -2.44 -16.61
N PHE A 92 11.46 -1.91 -17.16
CA PHE A 92 11.46 -1.36 -18.52
C PHE A 92 12.38 -0.15 -18.64
N ALA A 93 12.26 0.81 -17.71
CA ALA A 93 13.11 2.00 -17.68
C ALA A 93 14.61 1.64 -17.55
N LEU A 94 14.95 0.66 -16.70
CA LEU A 94 16.31 0.13 -16.59
C LEU A 94 16.81 -0.48 -17.90
N GLY A 95 15.94 -1.14 -18.67
CA GLY A 95 16.27 -1.65 -20.00
C GLY A 95 16.63 -0.51 -20.96
N VAL A 96 15.83 0.55 -21.00
CA VAL A 96 16.09 1.74 -21.83
C VAL A 96 17.41 2.42 -21.43
N LEU A 97 17.67 2.52 -20.13
CA LEU A 97 18.89 3.12 -19.57
C LEU A 97 20.16 2.34 -19.90
N CYS A 98 20.07 1.01 -19.89
CA CYS A 98 21.22 0.15 -20.14
C CYS A 98 21.83 0.47 -21.51
N THR A 99 21.00 0.54 -22.55
CA THR A 99 21.40 0.87 -23.92
C THR A 99 21.81 2.33 -24.11
N SER A 100 21.15 3.30 -23.46
CA SER A 100 21.52 4.71 -23.56
C SER A 100 22.87 5.02 -22.90
N SER A 101 23.21 4.31 -21.82
CA SER A 101 24.52 4.36 -21.16
C SER A 101 25.63 3.76 -22.02
N PHE A 102 25.34 2.70 -22.79
CA PHE A 102 26.28 2.17 -23.79
C PHE A 102 26.45 3.09 -25.01
N ALA A 103 25.44 3.91 -25.34
CA ALA A 103 25.43 4.81 -26.49
C ALA A 103 26.00 6.22 -26.22
N GLY A 104 26.35 6.57 -24.97
CA GLY A 104 26.93 7.87 -24.62
C GLY A 104 25.93 9.03 -24.56
N THR A 105 24.66 8.75 -24.22
CA THR A 105 23.55 9.72 -24.22
C THR A 105 23.61 10.69 -23.01
N GLU A 106 23.13 11.93 -23.19
CA GLU A 106 23.26 13.03 -22.20
C GLU A 106 22.61 12.78 -20.83
N ILE A 107 23.14 13.50 -19.82
CA ILE A 107 22.89 13.33 -18.37
C ILE A 107 21.45 13.67 -17.95
N SER A 108 20.71 14.47 -18.72
CA SER A 108 19.35 14.96 -18.39
C SER A 108 18.29 13.86 -18.38
N ASP A 109 18.34 12.94 -19.35
CA ASP A 109 17.42 11.80 -19.48
C ASP A 109 17.60 10.80 -18.33
N LEU A 110 18.84 10.69 -17.84
CA LEU A 110 19.19 9.87 -16.69
C LEU A 110 18.59 10.45 -15.40
N THR A 111 18.54 11.77 -15.25
CA THR A 111 18.00 12.43 -14.07
C THR A 111 16.49 12.30 -13.94
N ASP A 112 15.71 12.28 -15.02
CA ASP A 112 14.26 12.14 -14.97
C ASP A 112 13.81 10.70 -14.72
N ILE A 113 14.48 9.70 -15.30
CA ILE A 113 14.26 8.29 -14.95
C ILE A 113 14.72 8.01 -13.53
N HIS A 114 15.85 8.59 -13.10
CA HIS A 114 16.27 8.52 -11.71
C HIS A 114 15.17 9.11 -10.84
N LEU A 115 14.73 10.35 -11.06
CA LEU A 115 13.64 10.98 -10.31
C LEU A 115 12.38 10.10 -10.21
N PHE A 116 11.97 9.45 -11.30
CA PHE A 116 10.85 8.51 -11.33
C PHE A 116 11.09 7.26 -10.47
N ILE A 117 12.27 6.64 -10.53
CA ILE A 117 12.61 5.44 -9.74
C ILE A 117 12.85 5.79 -8.26
N THR A 118 13.52 6.90 -7.97
CA THR A 118 13.97 7.27 -6.62
C THR A 118 13.01 8.15 -5.84
N LYS A 119 12.05 8.86 -6.47
CA LYS A 119 11.05 9.68 -5.75
C LYS A 119 9.64 9.11 -5.74
N ALA A 120 9.31 8.12 -6.57
CA ALA A 120 7.98 7.53 -6.54
C ALA A 120 7.82 6.60 -5.32
N PRO A 121 6.78 6.77 -4.49
CA PRO A 121 6.54 5.91 -3.34
C PRO A 121 5.84 4.62 -3.77
N PHE A 122 6.38 3.91 -4.78
CA PHE A 122 5.85 2.63 -5.27
C PHE A 122 5.65 1.63 -4.13
N SER A 123 6.55 1.66 -3.14
CA SER A 123 6.48 0.84 -1.94
C SER A 123 5.29 1.19 -1.02
N LEU A 124 4.94 2.47 -0.87
CA LEU A 124 3.75 2.87 -0.08
C LEU A 124 2.45 2.54 -0.80
N PHE A 125 2.43 2.68 -2.13
CA PHE A 125 1.27 2.27 -2.92
C PHE A 125 1.09 0.74 -2.88
N ALA A 126 2.17 -0.01 -3.01
CA ALA A 126 2.17 -1.46 -2.82
C ALA A 126 1.73 -1.87 -1.41
N LEU A 127 2.18 -1.15 -0.38
CA LEU A 127 1.74 -1.34 1.00
C LEU A 127 0.22 -1.13 1.15
N GLY A 128 -0.33 -0.07 0.57
CA GLY A 128 -1.77 0.22 0.62
C GLY A 128 -2.61 -0.90 0.00
N ILE A 129 -2.24 -1.35 -1.21
CA ILE A 129 -2.93 -2.46 -1.88
C ILE A 129 -2.76 -3.77 -1.08
N ALA A 130 -1.56 -4.07 -0.60
CA ALA A 130 -1.30 -5.27 0.22
C ALA A 130 -2.14 -5.28 1.50
N LEU A 131 -2.30 -4.14 2.17
CA LEU A 131 -3.16 -3.99 3.34
C LEU A 131 -4.63 -4.21 3.02
N ILE A 132 -5.14 -3.71 1.89
CA ILE A 132 -6.51 -3.97 1.44
C ILE A 132 -6.74 -5.47 1.28
N ILE A 133 -5.87 -6.16 0.55
CA ILE A 133 -6.00 -7.61 0.35
C ILE A 133 -5.89 -8.35 1.68
N PHE A 134 -4.94 -7.95 2.53
CA PHE A 134 -4.73 -8.58 3.83
C PHE A 134 -5.93 -8.40 4.77
N CYS A 135 -6.58 -7.24 4.76
CA CYS A 135 -7.80 -6.98 5.51
C CYS A 135 -8.95 -7.89 5.05
N VAL A 136 -9.19 -7.95 3.73
CA VAL A 136 -10.19 -8.87 3.16
C VAL A 136 -9.88 -10.33 3.51
N TYR A 137 -8.59 -10.68 3.53
CA TYR A 137 -8.10 -12.00 3.89
C TYR A 137 -8.36 -12.37 5.35
N ILE A 138 -8.22 -11.44 6.27
CA ILE A 138 -8.43 -11.69 7.70
C ILE A 138 -9.91 -11.70 8.06
N THR A 139 -10.70 -10.74 7.56
CA THR A 139 -12.03 -10.42 8.12
C THR A 139 -13.22 -10.76 7.21
N LYS A 140 -12.97 -11.25 5.98
CA LYS A 140 -13.96 -11.44 4.91
C LYS A 140 -14.43 -10.11 4.28
N LEU A 141 -14.92 -10.19 3.04
CA LEU A 141 -15.35 -9.03 2.25
C LEU A 141 -16.42 -8.18 2.96
N ARG A 142 -17.41 -8.83 3.61
CA ARG A 142 -18.48 -8.12 4.33
C ARG A 142 -17.93 -7.17 5.39
N THR A 143 -17.02 -7.65 6.23
CA THR A 143 -16.44 -6.85 7.32
C THR A 143 -15.59 -5.72 6.77
N PHE A 144 -14.79 -5.99 5.73
CA PHE A 144 -14.00 -4.96 5.05
C PHE A 144 -14.86 -3.84 4.45
N LEU A 145 -15.97 -4.17 3.78
CA LEU A 145 -16.89 -3.15 3.24
C LEU A 145 -17.53 -2.31 4.35
N LEU A 146 -17.89 -2.94 5.48
CA LEU A 146 -18.37 -2.22 6.65
C LEU A 146 -17.30 -1.32 7.27
N THR A 147 -16.02 -1.69 7.21
CA THR A 147 -14.92 -0.81 7.60
C THR A 147 -14.84 0.44 6.72
N ILE A 148 -15.04 0.32 5.41
CA ILE A 148 -15.07 1.51 4.53
C ILE A 148 -16.19 2.45 4.96
N VAL A 149 -17.40 1.92 5.15
CA VAL A 149 -18.55 2.70 5.61
C VAL A 149 -18.29 3.34 6.97
N PHE A 150 -17.74 2.58 7.92
CA PHE A 150 -17.38 3.08 9.24
C PHE A 150 -16.37 4.23 9.18
N THR A 151 -15.31 4.09 8.37
CA THR A 151 -14.30 5.15 8.16
C THR A 151 -14.94 6.41 7.59
N SER A 152 -15.84 6.29 6.61
CA SER A 152 -16.55 7.43 6.01
C SER A 152 -17.48 8.12 7.00
N ILE A 153 -18.23 7.36 7.80
CA ILE A 153 -19.10 7.92 8.85
C ILE A 153 -18.27 8.62 9.92
N LEU A 154 -17.16 8.02 10.36
CA LEU A 154 -16.27 8.62 11.34
C LEU A 154 -15.65 9.93 10.81
N ALA A 155 -15.18 9.93 9.55
CA ALA A 155 -14.67 11.13 8.91
C ALA A 155 -15.72 12.25 8.81
N LEU A 156 -16.97 11.90 8.51
CA LEU A 156 -18.08 12.85 8.48
C LEU A 156 -18.34 13.46 9.86
N ILE A 157 -18.37 12.64 10.91
CA ILE A 157 -18.55 13.10 12.30
C ILE A 157 -17.41 14.04 12.71
N LEU A 158 -16.17 13.67 12.39
CA LEU A 158 -15.00 14.51 12.67
C LEU A 158 -15.03 15.83 11.88
N ALA A 159 -15.44 15.80 10.61
CA ALA A 159 -15.59 17.01 9.80
C ALA A 159 -16.65 17.94 10.39
N MET A 160 -17.80 17.41 10.81
CA MET A 160 -18.84 18.19 11.50
C MET A 160 -18.32 18.79 12.80
N LEU A 161 -17.58 18.03 13.61
CA LEU A 161 -16.94 18.54 14.82
C LEU A 161 -15.97 19.69 14.52
N CYS A 162 -15.14 19.55 13.48
CA CYS A 162 -14.20 20.60 13.07
C CYS A 162 -14.94 21.88 12.64
N ILE A 163 -16.05 21.75 11.91
CA ILE A 163 -16.88 22.90 11.50
C ILE A 163 -17.47 23.60 12.74
N ILE A 164 -18.01 22.85 13.71
CA ILE A 164 -18.55 23.44 14.95
C ILE A 164 -17.47 24.21 15.70
N ILE A 165 -16.28 23.63 15.86
CA ILE A 165 -15.17 24.30 16.54
C ILE A 165 -14.74 25.56 15.77
N ALA A 166 -14.72 25.51 14.43
CA ALA A 166 -14.36 26.65 13.58
C ALA A 166 -15.37 27.80 13.63
N ILE A 167 -16.63 27.53 13.97
CA ILE A 167 -17.65 28.57 14.19
C ILE A 167 -17.45 29.24 15.56
N VAL A 168 -17.08 28.46 16.58
CA VAL A 168 -16.97 28.95 17.98
C VAL A 168 -15.63 29.63 18.26
N GLY A 169 -14.55 29.19 17.61
CA GLY A 169 -13.21 29.71 17.82
C GLY A 169 -12.38 29.67 16.55
N ASN A 170 -11.13 30.13 16.65
CA ASN A 170 -10.20 30.03 15.53
C ASN A 170 -9.67 28.58 15.43
N ILE A 171 -9.84 27.96 14.26
CA ILE A 171 -9.27 26.64 13.96
C ILE A 171 -8.13 26.81 12.97
N ASP A 172 -6.98 26.23 13.31
CA ASP A 172 -5.85 26.13 12.39
C ASP A 172 -5.82 24.74 11.75
N PHE A 173 -5.24 24.64 10.54
CA PHE A 173 -5.09 23.36 9.82
C PHE A 173 -4.41 22.30 10.68
N GLN A 174 -3.39 22.68 11.46
CA GLN A 174 -2.67 21.77 12.34
C GLN A 174 -3.58 21.15 13.41
N LEU A 175 -4.52 21.92 13.98
CA LEU A 175 -5.47 21.42 14.98
C LEU A 175 -6.41 20.38 14.36
N VAL A 176 -6.91 20.62 13.14
CA VAL A 176 -7.75 19.66 12.41
C VAL A 176 -7.00 18.35 12.22
N VAL A 177 -5.75 18.39 11.76
CA VAL A 177 -4.95 17.17 11.57
C VAL A 177 -4.75 16.42 12.89
N TRP A 178 -4.50 17.12 14.00
CA TRP A 178 -4.38 16.48 15.32
C TRP A 178 -5.66 15.81 15.80
N ILE A 179 -6.84 16.39 15.53
CA ILE A 179 -8.13 15.77 15.86
C ILE A 179 -8.29 14.44 15.11
N TYR A 180 -7.97 14.40 13.81
CA TYR A 180 -8.02 13.19 13.00
C TYR A 180 -7.02 12.13 13.48
N LEU A 181 -5.78 12.53 13.81
CA LEU A 181 -4.78 11.62 14.38
C LEU A 181 -5.22 11.06 15.73
N PHE A 182 -5.76 11.90 16.61
CA PHE A 182 -6.25 11.47 17.91
C PHE A 182 -7.40 10.48 17.78
N ALA A 183 -8.37 10.75 16.90
CA ALA A 183 -9.46 9.81 16.63
C ALA A 183 -8.95 8.47 16.07
N TYR A 184 -7.98 8.50 15.15
CA TYR A 184 -7.34 7.29 14.66
C TYR A 184 -6.73 6.46 15.81
N PHE A 185 -5.90 7.07 16.65
CA PHE A 185 -5.25 6.36 17.76
C PHE A 185 -6.26 5.87 18.81
N ALA A 186 -7.32 6.65 19.08
CA ALA A 186 -8.39 6.22 19.97
C ALA A 186 -9.08 4.95 19.45
N VAL A 187 -9.40 4.89 18.15
CA VAL A 187 -9.99 3.71 17.52
C VAL A 187 -8.98 2.54 17.47
N ALA A 188 -7.70 2.82 17.22
CA ALA A 188 -6.65 1.80 17.23
C ALA A 188 -6.47 1.16 18.61
N ILE A 189 -6.48 1.96 19.68
CA ILE A 189 -6.44 1.47 21.06
C ILE A 189 -7.71 0.68 21.39
N ALA A 190 -8.88 1.21 21.00
CA ALA A 190 -10.17 0.51 21.16
C ALA A 190 -10.20 -0.82 20.41
N SER A 191 -9.52 -0.95 19.27
CA SER A 191 -9.41 -2.22 18.55
C SER A 191 -8.67 -3.28 19.35
N VAL A 192 -7.64 -2.89 20.11
CA VAL A 192 -6.81 -3.79 20.93
C VAL A 192 -7.53 -4.17 22.20
N ILE A 193 -8.08 -3.19 22.93
CA ILE A 193 -8.78 -3.42 24.20
C ILE A 193 -10.15 -4.08 23.97
N GLY A 194 -10.86 -3.66 22.93
CA GLY A 194 -12.23 -4.06 22.65
C GLY A 194 -12.38 -5.41 21.96
N ALA A 195 -11.29 -6.04 21.49
CA ALA A 195 -11.41 -7.33 20.82
C ALA A 195 -12.11 -8.41 21.66
N PRO A 196 -11.76 -8.65 22.95
CA PRO A 196 -12.47 -9.64 23.77
C PRO A 196 -13.87 -9.19 24.22
N LEU A 197 -14.20 -7.90 24.10
CA LEU A 197 -15.43 -7.31 24.65
C LEU A 197 -16.53 -7.11 23.60
N LEU A 198 -16.15 -6.97 22.34
CA LEU A 198 -17.07 -6.66 21.25
C LEU A 198 -17.44 -7.90 20.45
N PRO A 199 -18.64 -7.95 19.86
CA PRO A 199 -18.98 -9.00 18.91
C PRO A 199 -17.97 -9.05 17.77
N LYS A 200 -17.70 -10.26 17.28
CA LYS A 200 -16.63 -10.55 16.31
C LYS A 200 -16.63 -9.64 15.10
N LEU A 201 -17.83 -9.29 14.59
CA LEU A 201 -18.01 -8.36 13.48
C LEU A 201 -17.45 -6.96 13.78
N TYR A 202 -17.81 -6.36 14.92
CA TYR A 202 -17.39 -5.01 15.28
C TYR A 202 -15.90 -4.94 15.59
N SER A 203 -15.36 -5.94 16.28
CA SER A 203 -13.91 -6.03 16.50
C SER A 203 -13.16 -6.18 15.17
N GLY A 204 -13.69 -6.96 14.22
CA GLY A 204 -13.13 -7.07 12.87
C GLY A 204 -13.11 -5.75 12.11
N ILE A 205 -14.16 -4.93 12.25
CA ILE A 205 -14.22 -3.58 11.67
C ILE A 205 -13.10 -2.70 12.22
N LEU A 206 -12.91 -2.68 13.54
CA LEU A 206 -11.88 -1.89 14.21
C LEU A 206 -10.45 -2.36 13.85
N ILE A 207 -10.25 -3.67 13.71
CA ILE A 207 -8.99 -4.27 13.26
C ILE A 207 -8.64 -3.80 11.84
N CYS A 208 -9.58 -3.91 10.90
CA CYS A 208 -9.36 -3.43 9.54
C CYS A 208 -9.13 -1.92 9.48
N PHE A 209 -9.87 -1.13 10.26
CA PHE A 209 -9.68 0.31 10.35
C PHE A 209 -8.25 0.65 10.80
N SER A 210 -7.79 0.00 11.86
CA SER A 210 -6.48 0.23 12.47
C SER A 210 -5.35 -0.10 11.50
N LEU A 211 -5.44 -1.24 10.82
CA LEU A 211 -4.46 -1.69 9.83
C LEU A 211 -4.39 -0.79 8.60
N LEU A 212 -5.54 -0.41 8.03
CA LEU A 212 -5.59 0.39 6.80
C LEU A 212 -5.08 1.82 7.00
N LEU A 213 -5.46 2.45 8.12
CA LEU A 213 -5.14 3.85 8.38
C LEU A 213 -3.80 4.04 9.09
N PHE A 214 -3.16 2.98 9.59
CA PHE A 214 -1.85 3.10 10.25
C PHE A 214 -0.82 3.80 9.37
N PRO A 215 -0.52 3.34 8.13
CA PRO A 215 0.51 4.00 7.32
C PRO A 215 0.19 5.48 7.04
N ALA A 216 -1.09 5.79 6.79
CA ALA A 216 -1.54 7.16 6.59
C ALA A 216 -1.32 8.01 7.85
N ALA A 217 -1.62 7.50 9.05
CA ALA A 217 -1.40 8.20 10.31
C ALA A 217 0.08 8.50 10.55
N ILE A 218 0.98 7.52 10.34
CA ILE A 218 2.42 7.76 10.57
C ILE A 218 3.00 8.71 9.53
N PHE A 219 2.54 8.60 8.27
CA PHE A 219 2.92 9.53 7.20
C PHE A 219 2.48 10.95 7.53
N THR A 220 1.25 11.14 8.01
CA THR A 220 0.76 12.46 8.46
C THR A 220 1.59 13.02 9.62
N ILE A 221 1.99 12.19 10.60
CA ILE A 221 2.87 12.64 11.69
C ILE A 221 4.25 13.07 11.17
N ALA A 222 4.81 12.32 10.22
CA ALA A 222 6.08 12.69 9.59
C ALA A 222 5.97 14.01 8.85
N LEU A 223 4.89 14.22 8.08
CA LEU A 223 4.62 15.47 7.38
C LEU A 223 4.49 16.66 8.33
N LEU A 224 3.82 16.50 9.47
CA LEU A 224 3.69 17.56 10.47
C LEU A 224 5.04 17.95 11.10
N LYS A 225 6.01 17.03 11.17
CA LYS A 225 7.32 17.29 11.80
C LYS A 225 8.36 17.85 10.84
N VAL A 226 8.36 17.38 9.59
CA VAL A 226 9.46 17.62 8.65
C VAL A 226 9.02 18.53 7.49
N GLY A 227 7.73 18.64 7.20
CA GLY A 227 7.22 19.31 6.01
C GLY A 227 7.43 18.49 4.73
N ILE A 228 6.73 18.84 3.66
CA ILE A 228 6.76 18.10 2.39
C ILE A 228 8.13 18.23 1.70
N ASP A 229 8.74 19.41 1.75
CA ASP A 229 9.95 19.73 0.97
C ASP A 229 11.22 19.06 1.51
N GLN A 230 11.21 18.64 2.78
CA GLN A 230 12.35 17.98 3.44
C GLN A 230 12.19 16.47 3.54
N PHE A 231 11.20 15.89 2.85
CA PHE A 231 10.92 14.47 2.92
C PHE A 231 12.00 13.64 2.19
N SER A 232 12.94 13.11 2.97
CA SER A 232 14.06 12.31 2.43
C SER A 232 13.66 10.85 2.15
N GLN A 233 14.40 10.20 1.25
CA GLN A 233 14.26 8.75 1.00
C GLN A 233 14.45 7.90 2.25
N SER A 234 15.40 8.29 3.11
CA SER A 234 15.63 7.62 4.40
C SER A 234 14.34 7.59 5.24
N LEU A 235 13.61 8.70 5.28
CA LEU A 235 12.37 8.81 6.03
C LEU A 235 11.26 7.91 5.44
N TYR A 236 11.17 7.78 4.12
CA TYR A 236 10.25 6.83 3.47
C TYR A 236 10.52 5.38 3.92
N TYR A 237 11.77 4.94 3.92
CA TYR A 237 12.12 3.58 4.34
C TYR A 237 11.90 3.36 5.83
N GLN A 238 12.13 4.38 6.66
CA GLN A 238 11.80 4.32 8.08
C GLN A 238 10.29 4.16 8.30
N LEU A 239 9.45 4.91 7.58
CA LEU A 239 7.99 4.77 7.68
C LEU A 239 7.51 3.39 7.22
N LEU A 240 8.09 2.87 6.14
CA LEU A 240 7.81 1.51 5.67
C LEU A 240 8.19 0.49 6.75
N ALA A 241 9.37 0.61 7.36
CA ALA A 241 9.81 -0.27 8.44
C ALA A 241 8.89 -0.21 9.66
N VAL A 242 8.43 0.99 10.04
CA VAL A 242 7.47 1.19 11.14
C VAL A 242 6.12 0.55 10.82
N ALA A 243 5.63 0.65 9.58
CA ALA A 243 4.41 -0.04 9.14
C ALA A 243 4.55 -1.57 9.23
N PHE A 244 5.67 -2.12 8.78
CA PHE A 244 5.93 -3.57 8.90
C PHE A 244 6.02 -4.02 10.35
N LEU A 245 6.70 -3.26 11.21
CA LEU A 245 6.80 -3.54 12.63
C LEU A 245 5.42 -3.52 13.30
N PHE A 246 4.59 -2.53 12.99
CA PHE A 246 3.22 -2.47 13.49
C PHE A 246 2.43 -3.70 13.08
N ILE A 247 2.43 -4.06 11.79
CA ILE A 247 1.69 -5.23 11.30
C ILE A 247 2.21 -6.52 11.93
N PHE A 248 3.52 -6.65 12.10
CA PHE A 248 4.15 -7.79 12.78
C PHE A 248 3.61 -7.97 14.20
N LEU A 249 3.63 -6.90 15.00
CA LEU A 249 3.13 -6.92 16.38
C LEU A 249 1.61 -7.13 16.43
N TYR A 250 0.88 -6.47 15.53
CA TYR A 250 -0.58 -6.51 15.47
C TYR A 250 -1.13 -7.90 15.09
N ASN A 251 -0.34 -8.75 14.44
CA ASN A 251 -0.75 -10.12 14.11
C ASN A 251 -1.04 -11.00 15.34
N TYR A 252 -0.40 -10.73 16.48
CA TYR A 252 -0.74 -11.42 17.73
C TYR A 252 -2.19 -11.14 18.14
N HIS A 253 -2.60 -9.89 18.01
CA HIS A 253 -3.96 -9.43 18.30
C HIS A 253 -4.99 -10.02 17.33
N ILE A 254 -4.66 -10.03 16.04
CA ILE A 254 -5.51 -10.65 15.01
C ILE A 254 -5.75 -12.13 15.30
N GLN A 255 -4.74 -12.85 15.78
CA GLN A 255 -4.88 -14.26 16.10
C GLN A 255 -5.84 -14.48 17.28
N GLN A 256 -5.74 -13.66 18.33
CA GLN A 256 -6.66 -13.72 19.46
C GLN A 256 -8.11 -13.44 19.03
N TRP A 257 -8.31 -12.42 18.20
CA TRP A 257 -9.63 -12.11 17.63
C TRP A 257 -10.18 -13.26 16.78
N LYS A 258 -9.35 -13.90 15.95
CA LYS A 258 -9.79 -15.05 15.12
C LYS A 258 -10.25 -16.25 15.94
N ALA A 259 -9.72 -16.43 17.15
CA ALA A 259 -10.07 -17.53 18.06
C ALA A 259 -11.42 -17.34 18.77
N MET A 260 -12.03 -16.15 18.69
CA MET A 260 -13.31 -15.87 19.33
C MET A 260 -14.46 -16.60 18.62
N PRO A 261 -15.48 -17.06 19.37
CA PRO A 261 -16.69 -17.64 18.80
C PRO A 261 -17.40 -16.64 17.88
N GLU A 262 -18.10 -17.14 16.86
CA GLU A 262 -18.90 -16.29 15.95
C GLU A 262 -20.11 -15.67 16.65
#